data_AF-A0A5B7BDW8-F1
#
_entry.id   AF-A0A5B7BDW8-F1
#
_cell.length_a   1.000
_cell.length_b   1.000
_cell.length_c   1.000
_cell.angle_alpha   90.00
_cell.angle_beta   90.00
_cell.angle_gamma   90.00
#
_symmetry.space_group_name_H-M   'P 1'
#
loop_
_entity.id
_entity.type
_entity.pdbx_description
1 polymer ?
#
loop_
_entity_poly.entity_id
_entity_poly.type
_entity_poly.pdbx_seq_one_letter_code
_entity_poly.pdbx_strand_id
1 'polypeptide(L)'
;KSSSSPSSTSMAFLVSNISGNENSFLLNYPIIGTLKNLTKTPYSTHFKLIPIKIQATHVVQTIQLEDQLMSKPQNHPTPNFFQFEEYMTTKAKRVNKALDEAVPMQHPAVIHEAMRYSLLAGGKRVRPILCMASCELVGGDELPAIPVACAVEMIHTMSLIHDDLPCMDNDDLRRGKPTNHKVFGERIAVLAGDALLSLAFEHIAARTIDVSPNQVVRAIAELGSAVGSEGLVAGQIVDLCSEGKQVNLSELEYIHVHKTSKLLEASVVCGAIMGGGNVIDV
;
A
#
# COMPACT_ATOMS: atom_id res chain seq x y z
N LYS A 1 -33.00 46.39 -22.22
CA LYS A 1 -31.82 47.29 -22.09
C LYS A 1 -31.31 47.13 -20.66
N SER A 2 -30.45 46.13 -20.42
CA SER A 2 -28.96 46.20 -20.40
C SER A 2 -28.47 46.30 -18.94
N SER A 3 -28.12 45.18 -18.29
CA SER A 3 -26.78 44.53 -18.28
C SER A 3 -25.72 45.28 -17.45
N SER A 4 -25.21 44.64 -16.38
CA SER A 4 -23.77 44.36 -16.17
C SER A 4 -23.41 44.08 -14.70
N SER A 5 -22.91 42.87 -14.46
CA SER A 5 -21.78 42.56 -13.57
C SER A 5 -20.61 42.14 -14.49
N PRO A 6 -19.36 41.90 -14.03
CA PRO A 6 -18.72 42.18 -12.73
C PRO A 6 -17.37 42.96 -12.86
N SER A 7 -16.87 43.53 -11.76
CA SER A 7 -15.54 44.14 -11.68
C SER A 7 -14.44 43.10 -11.44
N SER A 8 -13.52 42.98 -12.39
CA SER A 8 -12.28 42.22 -12.33
C SER A 8 -11.26 42.87 -11.39
N THR A 9 -10.78 42.14 -10.38
CA THR A 9 -9.58 42.53 -9.62
C THR A 9 -8.39 41.76 -10.19
N SER A 10 -7.54 42.46 -10.93
CA SER A 10 -6.29 41.95 -11.49
C SER A 10 -5.21 42.01 -10.41
N MET A 11 -4.63 40.86 -10.03
CA MET A 11 -3.48 40.79 -9.14
C MET A 11 -2.22 40.73 -9.99
N ALA A 12 -1.49 41.84 -10.06
CA ALA A 12 -0.21 41.94 -10.75
C ALA A 12 0.88 41.18 -9.95
N PHE A 13 1.48 40.16 -10.55
CA PHE A 13 2.70 39.54 -10.03
C PHE A 13 3.92 40.34 -10.48
N LEU A 14 4.64 40.90 -9.50
CA LEU A 14 5.97 41.48 -9.69
C LEU A 14 6.99 40.36 -9.90
N VAL A 15 7.56 40.31 -11.12
CA VAL A 15 8.71 39.48 -11.46
C VAL A 15 9.97 40.17 -10.94
N SER A 16 10.59 39.60 -9.90
CA SER A 16 11.94 39.97 -9.48
C SER A 16 12.94 38.94 -10.01
N ASN A 17 13.78 39.37 -10.95
CA ASN A 17 14.94 38.64 -11.46
C ASN A 17 15.94 38.39 -10.32
N ILE A 18 16.32 37.12 -10.09
CA ILE A 18 17.52 36.76 -9.33
C ILE A 18 18.39 35.89 -10.25
N SER A 19 19.58 36.39 -10.53
CA SER A 19 20.64 35.75 -11.31
C SER A 19 21.39 34.70 -10.50
N GLY A 20 21.48 33.49 -11.06
CA GLY A 20 22.61 32.56 -11.02
C GLY A 20 23.35 32.29 -9.71
N ASN A 21 23.17 31.08 -9.18
CA ASN A 21 24.31 30.28 -8.75
C ASN A 21 24.02 28.80 -9.04
N GLU A 22 24.76 28.23 -9.99
CA GLU A 22 24.69 26.83 -10.39
C GLU A 22 25.31 25.95 -9.30
N ASN A 23 24.49 25.10 -8.68
CA ASN A 23 24.89 23.82 -8.10
C ASN A 23 23.62 23.05 -7.72
N SER A 24 22.94 22.49 -8.72
CA SER A 24 21.87 21.52 -8.52
C SER A 24 22.33 20.17 -9.04
N PHE A 25 22.52 19.22 -8.13
CA PHE A 25 22.95 17.84 -8.41
C PHE A 25 21.76 16.92 -8.77
N LEU A 26 20.64 17.45 -9.27
CA LEU A 26 19.40 16.71 -9.51
C LEU A 26 18.92 16.69 -10.97
N LEU A 27 19.83 16.83 -11.93
CA LEU A 27 19.54 16.71 -13.36
C LEU A 27 20.61 15.87 -14.03
N ASN A 28 20.52 14.53 -13.94
CA ASN A 28 21.25 13.62 -14.82
C ASN A 28 20.67 12.19 -14.76
N TYR A 29 19.53 11.96 -15.42
CA TYR A 29 19.21 10.65 -15.98
C TYR A 29 18.45 10.83 -17.30
N PRO A 30 19.02 10.43 -18.46
CA PRO A 30 18.34 10.55 -19.74
C PRO A 30 17.43 9.35 -19.99
N ILE A 31 16.16 9.64 -20.30
CA ILE A 31 15.20 8.73 -20.93
C ILE A 31 15.54 8.69 -22.43
N ILE A 32 15.96 7.53 -22.96
CA ILE A 32 15.92 7.25 -24.41
C ILE A 32 15.47 5.81 -24.62
N GLY A 33 14.28 5.64 -25.20
CA GLY A 33 13.84 4.40 -25.81
C GLY A 33 14.39 4.28 -27.23
N THR A 34 14.76 3.07 -27.65
CA THR A 34 14.83 2.67 -29.06
C THR A 34 14.73 1.15 -29.19
N LEU A 35 13.54 0.63 -29.50
CA LEU A 35 13.36 -0.74 -30.02
C LEU A 35 13.37 -0.66 -31.55
N LYS A 36 14.46 -1.11 -32.18
CA LYS A 36 14.50 -1.41 -33.62
C LYS A 36 15.26 -2.72 -33.87
N ASN A 37 14.52 -3.66 -34.46
CA ASN A 37 14.92 -4.71 -35.40
C ASN A 37 16.17 -5.55 -35.11
N LEU A 38 15.94 -6.80 -34.69
CA LEU A 38 16.76 -7.94 -35.08
C LEU A 38 15.87 -9.07 -35.61
N THR A 39 15.88 -9.24 -36.93
CA THR A 39 15.27 -10.33 -37.68
C THR A 39 16.26 -11.50 -37.86
N LYS A 40 15.77 -12.74 -37.62
CA LYS A 40 16.05 -14.02 -38.35
C LYS A 40 17.49 -14.58 -38.30
N THR A 41 17.81 -15.88 -38.11
CA THR A 41 17.16 -17.23 -38.26
C THR A 41 18.08 -18.30 -37.57
N PRO A 42 17.97 -19.63 -37.79
CA PRO A 42 16.95 -20.60 -37.35
C PRO A 42 17.57 -21.80 -36.58
N TYR A 43 16.79 -22.63 -35.89
CA TYR A 43 16.81 -24.12 -36.01
C TYR A 43 15.71 -24.75 -35.14
N SER A 44 15.04 -25.70 -35.77
CA SER A 44 13.90 -26.50 -35.30
C SER A 44 14.32 -27.58 -34.30
N THR A 45 13.47 -27.95 -33.34
CA THR A 45 12.83 -29.29 -33.29
C THR A 45 11.84 -29.45 -32.12
N HIS A 46 10.63 -29.83 -32.50
CA HIS A 46 9.52 -30.50 -31.79
C HIS A 46 9.60 -30.83 -30.28
N PHE A 47 8.64 -30.28 -29.51
CA PHE A 47 8.09 -30.94 -28.31
C PHE A 47 6.57 -31.10 -28.45
N LYS A 48 6.09 -32.35 -28.34
CA LYS A 48 4.66 -32.72 -28.30
C LYS A 48 4.13 -32.52 -26.86
N LEU A 49 3.02 -31.80 -26.74
CA LEU A 49 2.23 -31.70 -25.51
C LEU A 49 1.40 -32.98 -25.28
N ILE A 50 1.41 -33.52 -24.07
CA ILE A 50 0.51 -34.58 -23.59
C ILE A 50 -0.37 -33.98 -22.48
N PRO A 51 -1.71 -34.15 -22.51
CA PRO A 51 -2.58 -33.62 -21.47
C PRO A 51 -2.60 -34.53 -20.23
N ILE A 52 -2.42 -33.95 -19.04
CA ILE A 52 -2.59 -34.65 -17.75
C ILE A 52 -4.04 -34.54 -17.31
N LYS A 53 -4.72 -35.69 -17.19
CA LYS A 53 -6.01 -35.83 -16.48
C LYS A 53 -5.71 -36.09 -15.00
N ILE A 54 -6.29 -35.29 -14.11
CA ILE A 54 -6.27 -35.53 -12.66
C ILE A 54 -7.55 -36.30 -12.28
N GLN A 55 -7.39 -37.43 -11.59
CA GLN A 55 -8.47 -38.17 -10.94
C GLN A 55 -8.08 -38.40 -9.47
N ALA A 56 -8.99 -38.08 -8.55
CA ALA A 56 -8.81 -38.22 -7.12
C ALA A 56 -9.24 -39.63 -6.64
N THR A 57 -8.41 -40.29 -5.82
CA THR A 57 -8.81 -41.54 -5.13
C THR A 57 -8.08 -41.71 -3.79
N HIS A 58 -8.82 -41.42 -2.71
CA HIS A 58 -9.06 -42.20 -1.49
C HIS A 58 -7.95 -42.90 -0.64
N VAL A 59 -8.10 -42.63 0.67
CA VAL A 59 -8.02 -43.51 1.87
C VAL A 59 -6.67 -43.62 2.61
N VAL A 60 -6.67 -43.07 3.83
CA VAL A 60 -5.68 -43.29 4.89
C VAL A 60 -5.98 -44.62 5.57
N GLN A 61 -5.02 -45.54 5.58
CA GLN A 61 -5.02 -46.73 6.42
C GLN A 61 -4.00 -46.54 7.55
N THR A 62 -4.49 -46.52 8.77
CA THR A 62 -3.70 -46.51 10.01
C THR A 62 -3.02 -47.87 10.18
N ILE A 63 -1.69 -47.90 10.33
CA ILE A 63 -0.97 -49.06 10.87
C ILE A 63 -0.19 -48.57 12.08
N GLN A 64 -0.61 -49.04 13.26
CA GLN A 64 0.18 -49.02 14.49
C GLN A 64 1.31 -50.04 14.38
N LEU A 65 2.55 -49.58 14.53
CA LEU A 65 3.69 -50.39 14.90
C LEU A 65 4.53 -49.55 15.87
N GLU A 66 4.27 -49.74 17.17
CA GLU A 66 5.19 -49.32 18.23
C GLU A 66 6.19 -50.45 18.53
N ASP A 67 7.32 -50.01 19.09
CA ASP A 67 8.41 -50.79 19.69
C ASP A 67 9.41 -51.49 18.76
N GLN A 68 10.44 -50.74 18.37
CA GLN A 68 11.82 -50.96 18.88
C GLN A 68 12.79 -50.03 18.16
N LEU A 69 13.29 -49.01 18.87
CA LEU A 69 14.65 -48.47 18.81
C LEU A 69 14.74 -47.26 19.75
N MET A 70 14.93 -47.54 21.04
CA MET A 70 15.41 -46.54 21.98
C MET A 70 16.88 -46.24 21.67
N SER A 71 17.13 -45.21 20.86
CA SER A 71 18.42 -44.51 20.84
C SER A 71 18.26 -43.15 21.54
N LYS A 72 19.16 -42.89 22.49
CA LYS A 72 19.28 -41.69 23.35
C LYS A 72 18.77 -40.39 22.69
N PRO A 73 18.12 -39.48 23.43
CA PRO A 73 17.77 -38.16 22.90
C PRO A 73 19.06 -37.40 22.62
N GLN A 74 19.48 -37.38 21.35
CA GLN A 74 20.38 -36.35 20.88
C GLN A 74 19.56 -35.06 20.90
N ASN A 75 19.87 -34.17 21.85
CA ASN A 75 19.45 -32.77 21.80
C ASN A 75 20.14 -32.12 20.59
N HIS A 76 19.65 -32.42 19.40
CA HIS A 76 19.81 -31.54 18.26
C HIS A 76 18.87 -30.37 18.54
N PRO A 77 19.34 -29.12 18.64
CA PRO A 77 18.44 -27.99 18.65
C PRO A 77 17.64 -28.07 17.35
N THR A 78 16.36 -28.39 17.46
CA THR A 78 15.43 -28.27 16.34
C THR A 78 15.62 -26.87 15.76
N PRO A 79 15.84 -26.72 14.44
CA PRO A 79 16.01 -25.41 13.84
C PRO A 79 14.82 -24.57 14.26
N ASN A 80 15.09 -23.39 14.83
CA ASN A 80 14.07 -22.47 15.31
C ASN A 80 13.19 -22.09 14.12
N PHE A 81 12.07 -22.79 13.94
CA PHE A 81 11.20 -22.61 12.80
C PHE A 81 10.51 -21.27 12.95
N PHE A 82 10.59 -20.43 11.92
CA PHE A 82 9.94 -19.12 11.94
C PHE A 82 8.41 -19.30 12.06
N GLN A 83 7.85 -18.88 13.20
CA GLN A 83 6.42 -18.96 13.47
C GLN A 83 5.69 -17.78 12.82
N PHE A 84 5.36 -17.92 11.53
CA PHE A 84 4.75 -16.85 10.73
C PHE A 84 3.46 -16.30 11.34
N GLU A 85 2.56 -17.16 11.83
CA GLU A 85 1.28 -16.72 12.41
C GLU A 85 1.48 -15.92 13.71
N GLU A 86 2.47 -16.30 14.52
CA GLU A 86 2.85 -15.55 15.73
C GLU A 86 3.44 -14.19 15.37
N TYR A 87 4.32 -14.14 14.36
CA TYR A 87 4.89 -12.90 13.84
C TYR A 87 3.79 -11.94 13.35
N MET A 88 2.89 -12.42 12.49
CA MET A 88 1.78 -11.63 11.95
C MET A 88 0.88 -11.10 13.07
N THR A 89 0.52 -11.96 14.03
CA THR A 89 -0.34 -11.57 15.15
C THR A 89 0.32 -10.51 16.04
N THR A 90 1.60 -10.66 16.33
CA THR A 90 2.37 -9.73 17.18
C THR A 90 2.50 -8.37 16.52
N LYS A 91 2.88 -8.34 15.24
CA LYS A 91 3.03 -7.11 14.48
C LYS A 91 1.68 -6.41 14.27
N ALA A 92 0.61 -7.17 13.96
CA ALA A 92 -0.75 -6.62 13.84
C ALA A 92 -1.24 -5.99 15.16
N LYS A 93 -0.96 -6.59 16.32
CA LYS A 93 -1.30 -5.99 17.63
C LYS A 93 -0.61 -4.65 17.83
N ARG A 94 0.67 -4.55 17.49
CA ARG A 94 1.45 -3.31 17.62
C ARG A 94 0.90 -2.21 16.71
N VAL A 95 0.62 -2.54 15.45
CA VAL A 95 0.00 -1.62 14.49
C VAL A 95 -1.38 -1.17 14.95
N ASN A 96 -2.24 -2.09 15.42
CA ASN A 96 -3.57 -1.72 15.91
C ASN A 96 -3.50 -0.74 17.09
N LYS A 97 -2.56 -0.95 18.02
CA LYS A 97 -2.33 -0.01 19.11
C LYS A 97 -1.88 1.36 18.60
N ALA A 98 -0.91 1.40 17.69
CA ALA A 98 -0.42 2.65 17.13
C ALA A 98 -1.49 3.42 16.33
N LEU A 99 -2.33 2.71 15.57
CA LEU A 99 -3.46 3.32 14.85
C LEU A 99 -4.52 3.90 15.79
N ASP A 100 -4.80 3.22 16.89
CA ASP A 100 -5.74 3.69 17.90
C ASP A 100 -5.26 4.99 18.56
N GLU A 101 -3.96 5.07 18.87
CA GLU A 101 -3.29 6.25 19.42
C GLU A 101 -3.17 7.40 18.38
N ALA A 102 -2.97 7.06 17.10
CA ALA A 102 -2.79 8.04 16.02
C ALA A 102 -4.07 8.82 15.67
N VAL A 103 -5.26 8.25 15.93
CA VAL A 103 -6.54 8.87 15.61
C VAL A 103 -7.39 8.99 16.88
N PRO A 104 -7.05 9.88 17.82
CA PRO A 104 -7.83 10.02 19.06
C PRO A 104 -9.23 10.59 18.79
N MET A 105 -10.15 10.33 19.73
CA MET A 105 -11.46 10.97 19.75
C MET A 105 -11.33 12.43 20.18
N GLN A 106 -11.69 13.36 19.30
CA GLN A 106 -11.62 14.81 19.55
C GLN A 106 -12.65 15.59 18.72
N HIS A 107 -12.80 16.89 18.97
CA HIS A 107 -13.73 17.74 18.23
C HIS A 107 -13.21 18.02 16.80
N PRO A 108 -14.04 17.91 15.74
CA PRO A 108 -15.43 17.46 15.74
C PRO A 108 -15.56 15.92 15.82
N ALA A 109 -16.24 15.42 16.85
CA ALA A 109 -16.26 13.99 17.19
C ALA A 109 -16.71 13.09 16.04
N VAL A 110 -17.74 13.50 15.28
CA VAL A 110 -18.33 12.69 14.20
C VAL A 110 -17.32 12.29 13.13
N ILE A 111 -16.34 13.15 12.82
CA ILE A 111 -15.33 12.84 11.80
C ILE A 111 -14.33 11.81 12.36
N HIS A 112 -13.93 11.98 13.62
CA HIS A 112 -13.02 11.05 14.30
C HIS A 112 -13.69 9.68 14.52
N GLU A 113 -14.98 9.64 14.85
CA GLU A 113 -15.76 8.40 14.93
C GLU A 113 -15.78 7.68 13.59
N ALA A 114 -16.06 8.40 12.49
CA ALA A 114 -16.10 7.83 11.15
C ALA A 114 -14.73 7.31 10.69
N MET A 115 -13.64 8.06 10.92
CA MET A 115 -12.28 7.60 10.62
C MET A 115 -11.93 6.33 11.39
N ARG A 116 -12.15 6.35 12.72
CA ARG A 116 -11.84 5.23 13.61
C ARG A 116 -12.69 4.00 13.31
N TYR A 117 -13.97 4.17 12.95
CA TYR A 117 -14.89 3.08 12.65
C TYR A 117 -14.32 2.14 11.58
N SER A 118 -13.86 2.70 10.46
CA SER A 118 -13.27 1.91 9.38
C SER A 118 -11.84 1.46 9.69
N LEU A 119 -11.01 2.37 10.22
CA LEU A 119 -9.58 2.10 10.46
C LEU A 119 -9.34 1.01 11.50
N LEU A 120 -10.13 1.01 12.57
CA LEU A 120 -10.02 0.10 13.71
C LEU A 120 -10.95 -1.12 13.59
N ALA A 121 -11.63 -1.32 12.45
CA ALA A 121 -12.44 -2.51 12.18
C ALA A 121 -11.63 -3.82 12.07
N GLY A 122 -10.32 -3.78 12.33
CA GLY A 122 -9.40 -4.91 12.25
C GLY A 122 -8.85 -5.11 10.83
N GLY A 123 -8.44 -6.34 10.52
CA GLY A 123 -7.81 -6.72 9.25
C GLY A 123 -6.48 -7.42 9.48
N LYS A 124 -5.91 -7.97 8.40
CA LYS A 124 -4.63 -8.70 8.46
C LYS A 124 -3.41 -7.80 8.64
N ARG A 125 -3.57 -6.48 8.42
CA ARG A 125 -2.51 -5.45 8.48
C ARG A 125 -1.29 -5.78 7.62
N VAL A 126 -1.51 -6.41 6.47
CA VAL A 126 -0.42 -6.87 5.58
C VAL A 126 0.52 -5.74 5.20
N ARG A 127 0.00 -4.59 4.79
CA ARG A 127 0.79 -3.43 4.36
C ARG A 127 1.66 -2.84 5.48
N PRO A 128 1.11 -2.53 6.67
CA PRO A 128 1.92 -2.15 7.84
C PRO A 128 3.01 -3.15 8.19
N ILE A 129 2.68 -4.44 8.17
CA ILE A 129 3.63 -5.50 8.51
C ILE A 129 4.75 -5.57 7.47
N LEU A 130 4.44 -5.44 6.18
CA LEU A 130 5.46 -5.35 5.13
C LEU A 130 6.39 -4.15 5.34
N CYS A 131 5.84 -2.98 5.66
CA CYS A 131 6.64 -1.79 5.94
C CYS A 131 7.63 -2.01 7.10
N MET A 132 7.14 -2.54 8.21
CA MET A 132 7.98 -2.84 9.36
C MET A 132 9.00 -3.95 9.08
N ALA A 133 8.59 -5.02 8.40
CA ALA A 133 9.47 -6.12 8.02
C ALA A 133 10.61 -5.66 7.09
N SER A 134 10.32 -4.77 6.14
CA SER A 134 11.34 -4.21 5.24
C SER A 134 12.32 -3.28 5.94
N CYS A 135 11.87 -2.55 6.96
CA CYS A 135 12.76 -1.75 7.82
C CYS A 135 13.73 -2.66 8.60
N GLU A 136 13.21 -3.72 9.20
CA GLU A 136 14.02 -4.72 9.92
C GLU A 136 14.98 -5.46 8.98
N LEU A 137 14.54 -5.77 7.76
CA LEU A 137 15.32 -6.51 6.75
C LEU A 137 16.61 -5.79 6.38
N VAL A 138 16.58 -4.46 6.27
CA VAL A 138 17.76 -3.63 5.95
C VAL A 138 18.58 -3.26 7.20
N GLY A 139 18.24 -3.81 8.37
CA GLY A 139 18.98 -3.62 9.62
C GLY A 139 18.49 -2.46 10.50
N GLY A 140 17.36 -1.83 10.17
CA GLY A 140 16.75 -0.77 10.96
C GLY A 140 15.96 -1.28 12.18
N ASP A 141 15.68 -0.38 13.13
CA ASP A 141 14.69 -0.62 14.18
C ASP A 141 13.27 -0.53 13.58
N GLU A 142 12.34 -1.32 14.08
CA GLU A 142 10.92 -1.24 13.74
C GLU A 142 10.31 0.12 14.14
N LEU A 143 10.76 0.72 15.25
CA LEU A 143 10.13 1.89 15.86
C LEU A 143 9.97 3.09 14.89
N PRO A 144 11.01 3.52 14.15
CA PRO A 144 10.87 4.59 13.16
C PRO A 144 9.93 4.28 12.00
N ALA A 145 9.68 3.00 11.69
CA ALA A 145 8.78 2.60 10.61
C ALA A 145 7.30 2.59 11.03
N ILE A 146 6.97 2.59 12.33
CA ILE A 146 5.58 2.50 12.81
C ILE A 146 4.70 3.66 12.30
N PRO A 147 5.12 4.94 12.33
CA PRO A 147 4.31 6.03 11.78
C PRO A 147 4.02 5.85 10.29
N VAL A 148 4.99 5.39 9.52
CA VAL A 148 4.82 5.13 8.08
C VAL A 148 3.91 3.92 7.84
N ALA A 149 4.07 2.86 8.62
CA ALA A 149 3.17 1.70 8.60
C ALA A 149 1.72 2.10 8.91
N CYS A 150 1.50 3.00 9.88
CA CYS A 150 0.18 3.54 10.20
C CYS A 150 -0.38 4.35 9.04
N ALA A 151 0.41 5.24 8.46
CA ALA A 151 0.01 6.09 7.34
C ALA A 151 -0.42 5.27 6.12
N VAL A 152 0.30 4.20 5.79
CA VAL A 152 -0.09 3.29 4.71
C VAL A 152 -1.45 2.63 4.97
N GLU A 153 -1.74 2.22 6.21
CA GLU A 153 -3.05 1.64 6.55
C GLU A 153 -4.17 2.70 6.59
N MET A 154 -3.86 3.94 6.96
CA MET A 154 -4.80 5.06 6.85
C MET A 154 -5.20 5.29 5.39
N ILE A 155 -4.22 5.29 4.48
CA ILE A 155 -4.45 5.41 3.04
C ILE A 155 -5.22 4.21 2.49
N HIS A 156 -4.84 2.99 2.88
CA HIS A 156 -5.60 1.81 2.48
C HIS A 156 -7.05 1.86 2.97
N THR A 157 -7.26 2.35 4.20
CA THR A 157 -8.61 2.46 4.76
C THR A 157 -9.42 3.53 4.05
N MET A 158 -8.85 4.70 3.76
CA MET A 158 -9.59 5.75 3.05
C MET A 158 -9.99 5.32 1.64
N SER A 159 -9.13 4.57 0.94
CA SER A 159 -9.47 4.07 -0.39
C SER A 159 -10.69 3.14 -0.33
N LEU A 160 -10.79 2.30 0.71
CA LEU A 160 -11.96 1.44 0.91
C LEU A 160 -13.22 2.22 1.30
N ILE A 161 -13.08 3.25 2.15
CA ILE A 161 -14.21 4.13 2.50
C ILE A 161 -14.81 4.78 1.24
N HIS A 162 -13.94 5.24 0.34
CA HIS A 162 -14.35 5.86 -0.92
C HIS A 162 -14.88 4.83 -1.93
N ASP A 163 -14.23 3.67 -2.08
CA ASP A 163 -14.71 2.56 -2.92
C ASP A 163 -16.12 2.10 -2.53
N ASP A 164 -16.44 2.05 -1.24
CA ASP A 164 -17.75 1.62 -0.77
C ASP A 164 -18.88 2.63 -1.09
N LEU A 165 -18.61 3.86 -1.56
CA LEU A 165 -19.63 4.89 -1.79
C LEU A 165 -20.62 4.53 -2.91
N PRO A 166 -21.86 5.07 -2.90
CA PRO A 166 -22.85 4.80 -3.95
C PRO A 166 -22.45 5.16 -5.38
N CYS A 167 -21.51 6.10 -5.55
CA CYS A 167 -20.97 6.48 -6.86
C CYS A 167 -19.77 5.65 -7.31
N MET A 168 -19.35 4.68 -6.49
CA MET A 168 -18.25 3.74 -6.72
C MET A 168 -18.86 2.32 -6.69
N ASP A 169 -18.48 1.44 -5.76
CA ASP A 169 -18.98 0.06 -5.71
C ASP A 169 -20.40 -0.04 -5.12
N ASN A 170 -20.88 1.01 -4.42
CA ASN A 170 -22.18 1.04 -3.74
C ASN A 170 -22.39 -0.15 -2.77
N ASP A 171 -21.33 -0.51 -2.05
CA ASP A 171 -21.34 -1.62 -1.10
C ASP A 171 -22.02 -1.24 0.22
N ASP A 172 -23.04 -2.01 0.61
CA ASP A 172 -23.71 -1.82 1.92
C ASP A 172 -22.92 -2.43 3.08
N LEU A 173 -22.04 -3.41 2.82
CA LEU A 173 -21.30 -4.16 3.82
C LEU A 173 -19.82 -4.31 3.49
N ARG A 174 -18.95 -4.11 4.49
CA ARG A 174 -17.53 -4.46 4.45
C ARG A 174 -17.18 -5.35 5.63
N ARG A 175 -16.60 -6.53 5.36
CA ARG A 175 -16.18 -7.51 6.38
C ARG A 175 -17.32 -7.87 7.36
N GLY A 176 -18.55 -7.98 6.85
CA GLY A 176 -19.74 -8.31 7.64
C GLY A 176 -20.30 -7.17 8.50
N LYS A 177 -19.79 -5.93 8.37
CA LYS A 177 -20.31 -4.73 9.04
C LYS A 177 -20.83 -3.71 8.02
N PRO A 178 -21.79 -2.85 8.38
CA PRO A 178 -22.21 -1.75 7.51
C PRO A 178 -21.01 -0.89 7.08
N THR A 179 -20.97 -0.49 5.82
CA THR A 179 -19.93 0.42 5.31
C THR A 179 -20.05 1.80 5.96
N ASN A 180 -18.98 2.59 5.85
CA ASN A 180 -18.89 3.88 6.54
C ASN A 180 -20.07 4.80 6.20
N HIS A 181 -20.41 4.89 4.92
CA HIS A 181 -21.50 5.75 4.44
C HIS A 181 -22.89 5.23 4.88
N LYS A 182 -23.04 3.95 5.21
CA LYS A 182 -24.29 3.41 5.78
C LYS A 182 -24.48 3.77 7.24
N VAL A 183 -23.38 3.96 7.98
CA VAL A 183 -23.42 4.34 9.40
C VAL A 183 -23.51 5.86 9.55
N PHE A 184 -22.68 6.60 8.83
CA PHE A 184 -22.48 8.04 9.03
C PHE A 184 -23.06 8.91 7.89
N GLY A 185 -23.51 8.31 6.79
CA GLY A 185 -23.92 9.03 5.59
C GLY A 185 -22.74 9.39 4.67
N GLU A 186 -23.04 9.59 3.39
CA GLU A 186 -22.04 9.81 2.32
C GLU A 186 -21.13 11.01 2.60
N ARG A 187 -21.69 12.15 3.03
CA ARG A 187 -20.90 13.37 3.28
C ARG A 187 -19.83 13.17 4.34
N ILE A 188 -20.15 12.43 5.40
CA ILE A 188 -19.19 12.15 6.47
C ILE A 188 -18.18 11.10 6.02
N ALA A 189 -18.60 10.08 5.26
CA ALA A 189 -17.70 9.08 4.70
C ALA A 189 -16.65 9.70 3.75
N VAL A 190 -17.05 10.60 2.85
CA VAL A 190 -16.12 11.33 1.97
C VAL A 190 -15.08 12.06 2.81
N LEU A 191 -15.51 12.89 3.77
CA LEU A 191 -14.62 13.68 4.63
C LEU A 191 -13.75 12.80 5.53
N ALA A 192 -14.23 11.64 5.98
CA ALA A 192 -13.45 10.67 6.75
C ALA A 192 -12.31 10.08 5.92
N GLY A 193 -12.57 9.78 4.65
CA GLY A 193 -11.51 9.36 3.73
C GLY A 193 -10.48 10.48 3.49
N ASP A 194 -10.93 11.70 3.21
CA ASP A 194 -10.05 12.85 2.97
C ASP A 194 -9.17 13.19 4.19
N ALA A 195 -9.76 13.10 5.39
CA ALA A 195 -9.07 13.32 6.65
C ALA A 195 -8.01 12.23 6.92
N LEU A 196 -8.31 10.96 6.64
CA LEU A 196 -7.34 9.87 6.77
C LEU A 196 -6.17 10.01 5.78
N LEU A 197 -6.44 10.42 4.54
CA LEU A 197 -5.39 10.69 3.55
C LEU A 197 -4.48 11.82 4.02
N SER A 198 -5.07 12.93 4.48
CA SER A 198 -4.31 14.09 4.98
C SER A 198 -3.49 13.73 6.23
N LEU A 199 -4.12 13.01 7.17
CA LEU A 199 -3.47 12.56 8.41
C LEU A 199 -2.32 11.60 8.12
N ALA A 200 -2.39 10.75 7.09
CA ALA A 200 -1.31 9.83 6.76
C ALA A 200 0.02 10.57 6.53
N PHE A 201 0.00 11.64 5.72
CA PHE A 201 1.21 12.44 5.45
C PHE A 201 1.66 13.26 6.66
N GLU A 202 0.72 13.89 7.36
CA GLU A 202 1.01 14.63 8.60
C GLU A 202 1.66 13.70 9.64
N HIS A 203 1.11 12.50 9.81
CA HIS A 203 1.56 11.53 10.80
C HIS A 203 2.99 11.06 10.51
N ILE A 204 3.34 10.81 9.25
CA ILE A 204 4.74 10.50 8.87
C ILE A 204 5.65 11.67 9.25
N ALA A 205 5.30 12.88 8.86
CA ALA A 205 6.16 14.06 9.06
C ALA A 205 6.34 14.41 10.54
N ALA A 206 5.27 14.29 11.34
CA ALA A 206 5.24 14.78 12.71
C ALA A 206 5.60 13.73 13.77
N ARG A 207 5.47 12.42 13.47
CA ARG A 207 5.64 11.34 14.46
C ARG A 207 6.84 10.44 14.19
N THR A 208 7.43 10.49 13.01
CA THR A 208 8.67 9.76 12.73
C THR A 208 9.84 10.40 13.49
N ILE A 209 10.55 9.59 14.27
CA ILE A 209 11.71 10.00 15.08
C ILE A 209 12.92 9.12 14.75
N ASP A 210 14.11 9.55 15.20
CA ASP A 210 15.36 8.79 15.10
C ASP A 210 15.80 8.41 13.67
N VAL A 211 15.32 9.14 12.66
CA VAL A 211 15.76 9.05 11.25
C VAL A 211 15.99 10.45 10.67
N SER A 212 16.76 10.54 9.59
CA SER A 212 17.06 11.85 9.00
C SER A 212 15.81 12.49 8.35
N PRO A 213 15.67 13.83 8.36
CA PRO A 213 14.59 14.51 7.64
C PRO A 213 14.52 14.15 6.15
N ASN A 214 15.67 13.89 5.51
CA ASN A 214 15.73 13.45 4.12
C ASN A 214 15.05 12.10 3.89
N GLN A 215 15.21 11.14 4.82
CA GLN A 215 14.50 9.86 4.75
C GLN A 215 12.99 10.04 4.89
N VAL A 216 12.55 10.90 5.82
CA VAL A 216 11.12 11.21 6.03
C VAL A 216 10.50 11.84 4.78
N VAL A 217 11.16 12.86 4.21
CA VAL A 217 10.69 13.52 2.98
C VAL A 217 10.67 12.55 1.81
N ARG A 218 11.68 11.69 1.67
CA ARG A 218 11.70 10.65 0.63
C ARG A 218 10.52 9.69 0.79
N ALA A 219 10.25 9.18 1.98
CA ALA A 219 9.12 8.28 2.22
C ALA A 219 7.76 8.95 1.93
N ILE A 220 7.60 10.24 2.28
CA ILE A 220 6.41 11.02 1.93
C ILE A 220 6.25 11.13 0.40
N ALA A 221 7.33 11.38 -0.33
CA ALA A 221 7.31 11.48 -1.78
C ALA A 221 6.97 10.12 -2.44
N GLU A 222 7.57 9.02 -1.98
CA GLU A 222 7.26 7.67 -2.46
C GLU A 222 5.79 7.31 -2.23
N LEU A 223 5.28 7.57 -1.02
CA LEU A 223 3.89 7.29 -0.69
C LEU A 223 2.93 8.18 -1.49
N GLY A 224 3.27 9.46 -1.69
CA GLY A 224 2.51 10.37 -2.53
C GLY A 224 2.42 9.90 -3.99
N SER A 225 3.54 9.46 -4.55
CA SER A 225 3.62 8.89 -5.90
C SER A 225 2.73 7.65 -6.04
N ALA A 226 2.81 6.72 -5.08
CA ALA A 226 2.07 5.47 -5.10
C ALA A 226 0.56 5.61 -4.96
N VAL A 227 0.07 6.73 -4.42
CA VAL A 227 -1.36 6.96 -4.15
C VAL A 227 -1.98 7.91 -5.17
N GLY A 228 -1.18 8.78 -5.79
CA GLY A 228 -1.62 9.78 -6.74
C GLY A 228 -2.05 9.23 -8.11
N SER A 229 -2.03 10.12 -9.10
CA SER A 229 -2.54 9.89 -10.46
C SER A 229 -1.75 8.89 -11.30
N GLU A 230 -0.59 8.45 -10.83
CA GLU A 230 0.22 7.40 -11.47
C GLU A 230 0.25 6.10 -10.62
N GLY A 231 -0.54 6.05 -9.55
CA GLY A 231 -0.58 4.96 -8.60
C GLY A 231 -2.01 4.47 -8.36
N LEU A 232 -2.39 4.34 -7.09
CA LEU A 232 -3.69 3.82 -6.64
C LEU A 232 -4.87 4.45 -7.38
N VAL A 233 -4.92 5.77 -7.46
CA VAL A 233 -6.03 6.48 -8.13
C VAL A 233 -6.07 6.18 -9.63
N ALA A 234 -4.92 6.01 -10.29
CA ALA A 234 -4.87 5.62 -11.70
C ALA A 234 -5.54 4.26 -11.92
N GLY A 235 -5.19 3.29 -11.06
CA GLY A 235 -5.78 1.95 -11.10
C GLY A 235 -7.28 1.99 -10.86
N GLN A 236 -7.74 2.81 -9.91
CA GLN A 236 -9.16 2.98 -9.62
C GLN A 236 -9.93 3.55 -10.82
N ILE A 237 -9.42 4.60 -11.44
CA ILE A 237 -10.10 5.24 -12.58
C ILE A 237 -10.18 4.29 -13.77
N VAL A 238 -9.11 3.54 -14.06
CA VAL A 238 -9.13 2.56 -15.15
C VAL A 238 -10.12 1.43 -14.84
N ASP A 239 -10.14 0.91 -13.60
CA ASP A 239 -11.09 -0.13 -13.19
C ASP A 239 -12.55 0.30 -13.43
N LEU A 240 -12.93 1.47 -12.91
CA LEU A 240 -14.27 2.04 -13.13
C LEU A 240 -14.57 2.27 -14.62
N CYS A 241 -13.60 2.76 -15.39
CA CYS A 241 -13.78 2.98 -16.82
C CYS A 241 -13.89 1.67 -17.61
N SER A 242 -13.43 0.54 -17.06
CA SER A 242 -13.45 -0.78 -17.69
C SER A 242 -14.68 -1.61 -17.30
N GLU A 243 -15.49 -1.15 -16.34
CA GLU A 243 -16.76 -1.79 -15.97
C GLU A 243 -17.70 -1.97 -17.17
N GLY A 244 -18.28 -3.17 -17.29
CA GLY A 244 -19.19 -3.53 -18.38
C GLY A 244 -18.54 -3.65 -19.76
N LYS A 245 -17.19 -3.59 -19.85
CA LYS A 245 -16.42 -3.69 -21.11
C LYS A 245 -15.61 -4.99 -21.16
N GLN A 246 -15.19 -5.37 -22.37
CA GLN A 246 -14.17 -6.41 -22.52
C GLN A 246 -12.78 -5.81 -22.30
N VAL A 247 -12.04 -6.39 -21.36
CA VAL A 247 -10.71 -5.94 -20.95
C VAL A 247 -9.67 -6.94 -21.47
N ASN A 248 -8.62 -6.44 -22.12
CA ASN A 248 -7.50 -7.28 -22.55
C ASN A 248 -6.52 -7.53 -21.38
N LEU A 249 -5.60 -8.49 -21.54
CA LEU A 249 -4.66 -8.85 -20.47
C LEU A 249 -3.80 -7.67 -20.00
N SER A 250 -3.29 -6.84 -20.91
CA SER A 250 -2.43 -5.70 -20.55
C SER A 250 -3.17 -4.64 -19.74
N GLU A 251 -4.45 -4.41 -20.00
CA GLU A 251 -5.28 -3.46 -19.26
C GLU A 251 -5.66 -4.01 -17.88
N LEU A 252 -5.96 -5.32 -17.78
CA LEU A 252 -6.19 -5.98 -16.50
C LEU A 252 -4.93 -5.96 -15.61
N GLU A 253 -3.75 -6.22 -16.20
CA GLU A 253 -2.47 -6.10 -15.50
C GLU A 253 -2.24 -4.66 -15.02
N TYR A 254 -2.55 -3.65 -15.85
CA TYR A 254 -2.46 -2.26 -15.46
C TYR A 254 -3.32 -1.96 -14.23
N ILE A 255 -4.59 -2.38 -14.23
CA ILE A 255 -5.50 -2.22 -13.09
C ILE A 255 -4.90 -2.86 -11.83
N HIS A 256 -4.45 -4.12 -11.90
CA HIS A 256 -3.90 -4.80 -10.73
C HIS A 256 -2.62 -4.15 -10.19
N VAL A 257 -1.70 -3.77 -11.07
CA VAL A 257 -0.47 -3.07 -10.68
C VAL A 257 -0.77 -1.78 -9.94
N HIS A 258 -1.71 -0.99 -10.46
CA HIS A 258 -1.98 0.35 -9.93
C HIS A 258 -2.94 0.32 -8.72
N LYS A 259 -4.08 -0.37 -8.80
CA LYS A 259 -5.10 -0.41 -7.74
C LYS A 259 -4.61 -1.17 -6.50
N THR A 260 -3.71 -2.14 -6.67
CA THR A 260 -3.25 -3.01 -5.55
C THR A 260 -1.74 -2.96 -5.31
N SER A 261 -0.92 -3.22 -6.34
CA SER A 261 0.52 -3.45 -6.13
C SER A 261 1.29 -2.19 -5.75
N LYS A 262 0.94 -1.02 -6.28
CA LYS A 262 1.66 0.25 -6.00
C LYS A 262 1.70 0.60 -4.51
N LEU A 263 0.60 0.42 -3.78
CA LEU A 263 0.59 0.68 -2.34
C LEU A 263 1.36 -0.40 -1.54
N LEU A 264 1.42 -1.64 -2.02
CA LEU A 264 2.25 -2.69 -1.42
C LEU A 264 3.75 -2.40 -1.64
N GLU A 265 4.12 -2.02 -2.85
CA GLU A 265 5.47 -1.56 -3.21
C GLU A 265 5.90 -0.40 -2.32
N ALA A 266 5.07 0.64 -2.21
CA ALA A 266 5.34 1.78 -1.34
C ALA A 266 5.49 1.39 0.13
N SER A 267 4.73 0.40 0.62
CA SER A 267 4.87 -0.10 1.99
C SER A 267 6.28 -0.61 2.23
N VAL A 268 6.77 -1.46 1.33
CA VAL A 268 8.10 -2.10 1.39
C VAL A 268 9.21 -1.05 1.22
N VAL A 269 9.13 -0.23 0.18
CA VAL A 269 10.09 0.83 -0.15
C VAL A 269 10.24 1.81 1.00
N CYS A 270 9.13 2.30 1.56
CA CYS A 270 9.18 3.22 2.69
C CYS A 270 9.78 2.56 3.93
N GLY A 271 9.48 1.28 4.18
CA GLY A 271 10.11 0.49 5.24
C GLY A 271 11.63 0.45 5.11
N ALA A 272 12.12 0.09 3.93
CA ALA A 272 13.55 0.06 3.64
C ALA A 272 14.21 1.45 3.78
N ILE A 273 13.54 2.52 3.35
CA ILE A 273 14.02 3.90 3.56
C ILE A 273 14.13 4.23 5.05
N MET A 274 13.14 3.87 5.87
CA MET A 274 13.19 4.09 7.33
C MET A 274 14.31 3.30 8.00
N GLY A 275 14.60 2.10 7.51
CA GLY A 275 15.68 1.26 8.04
C GLY A 275 17.09 1.67 7.61
N GLY A 276 17.22 2.70 6.76
CA GLY A 276 18.52 3.15 6.27
C GLY A 276 19.07 2.33 5.09
N GLY A 277 18.19 1.62 4.38
CA GLY A 277 18.54 0.87 3.17
C GLY A 277 19.18 1.77 2.11
N ASN A 278 20.17 1.20 1.41
CA ASN A 278 20.87 1.90 0.33
C ASN A 278 20.07 1.84 -0.99
N VAL A 279 20.60 2.41 -2.08
CA VAL A 279 19.91 2.47 -3.38
C VAL A 279 19.67 1.09 -4.02
N ILE A 280 20.43 0.06 -3.65
CA ILE A 280 20.23 -1.31 -4.12
C ILE A 280 19.14 -2.01 -3.30
N ASP A 281 18.99 -1.65 -2.02
CA ASP A 281 18.00 -2.24 -1.13
C ASP A 281 16.59 -1.66 -1.34
N VAL A 282 16.50 -0.41 -1.82
CA VAL A 282 15.27 0.36 -2.04
C VAL A 282 14.92 0.39 -3.52
#